data_AF-A0A9K3GR48-F1
#
_entry.id   AF-A0A9K3GR48-F1
#
_cell.length_a   1.000
_cell.length_b   1.000
_cell.length_c   1.000
_cell.angle_alpha   90.00
_cell.angle_beta   90.00
_cell.angle_gamma   90.00
#
_symmetry.space_group_name_H-M   'P 1'
#
loop_
_entity.id
_entity.type
_entity.pdbx_description
1 polymer ?
#
loop_
_entity_poly.entity_id
_entity_poly.type
_entity_poly.pdbx_seq_one_letter_code
_entity_poly.pdbx_strand_id
1 'polypeptide(L)'
;LGMTADDNIPDYFDSNETWPGMIGDIRDQGQCGSCWAFSAAEALSDRFAIQTGEVVTLSPQFLVSCDYSNDGCGGGNLDLVWRYLKSHGTVADDCMTYVSGTSATCPDNCFEPDCPNTCEDGSALEMYKAANVRDISRMQDMIKTE
;
A
#
# COMPACT_ATOMS: atom_id res chain seq x y z
N LEU A 1 -8.53 27.04 -13.80
CA LEU A 1 -9.97 26.79 -13.56
C LEU A 1 -10.51 26.07 -14.79
N GLY A 2 -10.83 24.79 -14.68
CA GLY A 2 -11.35 24.01 -15.81
C GLY A 2 -11.11 22.51 -15.69
N MET A 3 -11.54 21.89 -14.58
CA MET A 3 -11.96 20.50 -14.63
C MET A 3 -13.36 20.53 -15.24
N THR A 4 -13.50 20.27 -16.53
CA THR A 4 -14.82 19.92 -17.06
C THR A 4 -15.13 18.55 -16.48
N ALA A 5 -16.17 18.46 -15.64
CA ALA A 5 -16.73 17.19 -15.24
C ALA A 5 -16.96 16.37 -16.52
N ASP A 6 -16.30 15.23 -16.61
CA ASP A 6 -16.43 14.32 -17.73
C ASP A 6 -17.87 13.81 -17.74
N ASP A 7 -18.60 14.00 -18.83
CA ASP A 7 -20.03 13.68 -18.98
C ASP A 7 -20.33 12.16 -18.94
N ASN A 8 -19.37 11.33 -18.50
CA ASN A 8 -19.44 9.87 -18.45
C ASN A 8 -19.09 9.29 -17.07
N ILE A 9 -19.31 10.04 -15.98
CA ILE A 9 -19.26 9.46 -14.63
C ILE A 9 -20.60 8.74 -14.38
N PRO A 10 -20.60 7.43 -14.09
CA PRO A 10 -21.85 6.71 -13.87
C PRO A 10 -22.50 7.11 -12.53
N ASP A 11 -23.82 7.01 -12.44
CA ASP A 11 -24.58 7.25 -11.20
C ASP A 11 -24.20 6.28 -10.06
N TYR A 12 -23.62 5.13 -10.42
CA TYR A 12 -23.13 4.11 -9.51
C TYR A 12 -21.82 3.53 -10.03
N PHE A 13 -20.86 3.35 -9.12
CA PHE A 13 -19.57 2.74 -9.41
C PHE A 13 -19.12 1.90 -8.22
N ASP A 14 -18.73 0.66 -8.50
CA ASP A 14 -18.10 -0.24 -7.53
C ASP A 14 -16.87 -0.86 -8.19
N SER A 15 -15.70 -0.64 -7.59
CA SER A 15 -14.43 -1.18 -8.07
C SER A 15 -14.42 -2.71 -8.06
N ASN A 16 -15.06 -3.35 -7.08
CA ASN A 16 -15.07 -4.80 -6.95
C ASN A 16 -15.98 -5.47 -8.00
N GLU A 17 -17.05 -4.79 -8.43
CA GLU A 17 -17.86 -5.24 -9.57
C GLU A 17 -17.18 -4.96 -10.92
N THR A 18 -16.47 -3.84 -11.03
CA THR A 18 -15.80 -3.40 -12.26
C THR A 18 -14.54 -4.22 -12.57
N TRP A 19 -13.77 -4.56 -11.53
CA TRP A 19 -12.52 -5.31 -11.62
C TRP A 19 -12.58 -6.54 -10.71
N PRO A 20 -13.43 -7.53 -11.06
CA PRO A 20 -13.68 -8.68 -10.19
C PRO A 20 -12.39 -9.50 -9.99
N GLY A 21 -12.06 -9.76 -8.72
CA GLY A 21 -10.87 -10.51 -8.31
C GLY A 21 -9.56 -9.71 -8.36
N MET A 22 -9.60 -8.41 -8.68
CA MET A 22 -8.43 -7.52 -8.64
C MET A 22 -8.40 -6.61 -7.41
N ILE A 23 -9.51 -6.50 -6.69
CA ILE A 23 -9.61 -5.75 -5.44
C ILE A 23 -9.34 -6.73 -4.29
N GLY A 24 -8.40 -6.38 -3.41
CA GLY A 24 -8.01 -7.22 -2.28
C GLY A 24 -9.13 -7.45 -1.26
N ASP A 25 -9.02 -8.54 -0.49
CA ASP A 25 -9.87 -8.78 0.67
C ASP A 25 -9.61 -7.74 1.78
N ILE A 26 -10.60 -7.53 2.65
CA ILE A 26 -10.47 -6.65 3.81
C ILE A 26 -9.45 -7.23 4.80
N ARG A 27 -8.45 -6.42 5.17
CA ARG A 27 -7.41 -6.79 6.13
C ARG A 27 -7.58 -6.03 7.46
N ASP A 28 -6.96 -6.57 8.51
CA ASP A 28 -7.05 -6.03 9.88
C ASP A 28 -5.70 -5.47 10.34
N GLN A 29 -5.65 -4.15 10.61
CA GLN A 29 -4.47 -3.49 11.18
C GLN A 29 -4.27 -3.78 12.68
N GLY A 30 -5.25 -4.40 13.33
CA GLY A 30 -5.21 -4.67 14.76
C GLY A 30 -5.02 -3.42 15.60
N GLN A 31 -4.19 -3.52 16.65
CA GLN A 31 -4.01 -2.43 17.62
C GLN A 31 -2.91 -1.43 17.27
N CYS A 32 -2.37 -1.46 16.05
CA CYS A 32 -1.34 -0.54 15.60
C CYS A 32 -1.95 0.63 14.82
N GLY A 33 -1.43 1.86 14.99
CA GLY A 33 -1.82 3.04 14.22
C GLY A 33 -1.37 3.05 12.75
N SER A 34 -1.38 1.90 12.08
CA SER A 34 -0.84 1.71 10.73
C SER A 34 -1.86 1.87 9.59
N CYS A 35 -2.98 2.55 9.82
CA CYS A 35 -4.00 2.77 8.78
C CYS A 35 -3.42 3.46 7.53
N TRP A 36 -2.44 4.34 7.72
CA TRP A 36 -1.70 5.02 6.66
C TRP A 36 -0.93 4.04 5.76
N ALA A 37 -0.37 2.98 6.34
CA ALA A 37 0.38 1.95 5.63
C ALA A 37 -0.57 0.99 4.89
N PHE A 38 -1.62 0.52 5.56
CA PHE A 38 -2.64 -0.36 4.95
C PHE A 38 -3.32 0.31 3.76
N SER A 39 -3.86 1.51 3.96
CA SER A 39 -4.57 2.23 2.89
C SER A 39 -3.69 2.49 1.67
N ALA A 40 -2.39 2.74 1.86
CA ALA A 40 -1.46 2.96 0.75
C ALA A 40 -1.03 1.65 0.07
N ALA A 41 -0.71 0.61 0.84
CA ALA A 41 -0.30 -0.69 0.31
C ALA A 41 -1.44 -1.40 -0.46
N GLU A 42 -2.66 -1.41 0.09
CA GLU A 42 -3.82 -2.04 -0.56
C GLU A 42 -4.22 -1.28 -1.83
N ALA A 43 -4.31 0.06 -1.77
CA ALA A 43 -4.61 0.85 -2.96
C ALA A 43 -3.54 0.69 -4.06
N LEU A 44 -2.27 0.49 -3.69
CA LEU A 44 -1.22 0.22 -4.67
C LEU A 44 -1.32 -1.22 -5.23
N SER A 45 -1.70 -2.20 -4.40
CA SER A 45 -1.96 -3.59 -4.81
C SER A 45 -3.08 -3.66 -5.84
N ASP A 46 -4.22 -3.03 -5.56
CA ASP A 46 -5.37 -2.99 -6.46
C ASP A 46 -5.00 -2.33 -7.80
N ARG A 47 -4.28 -1.21 -7.75
CA ARG A 47 -3.79 -0.52 -8.95
C ARG A 47 -2.84 -1.37 -9.77
N PHE A 48 -1.98 -2.14 -9.10
CA PHE A 48 -1.09 -3.08 -9.77
C PHE A 48 -1.91 -4.14 -10.50
N ALA A 49 -2.85 -4.79 -9.81
CA ALA A 49 -3.72 -5.80 -10.41
C ALA A 49 -4.53 -5.26 -11.60
N ILE A 50 -5.12 -4.08 -11.48
CA ILE A 50 -5.87 -3.43 -12.57
C ILE A 50 -4.97 -3.12 -13.78
N GLN A 51 -3.71 -2.74 -13.55
CA GLN A 51 -2.79 -2.36 -14.61
C GLN A 51 -2.16 -3.57 -15.32
N THR A 52 -1.76 -4.59 -14.56
CA THR A 52 -0.94 -5.71 -15.06
C THR A 52 -1.76 -6.98 -15.29
N GLY A 53 -2.91 -7.10 -14.63
CA GLY A 53 -3.67 -8.35 -14.55
C GLY A 53 -3.11 -9.35 -13.52
N GLU A 54 -2.07 -8.98 -12.77
CA GLU A 54 -1.44 -9.82 -11.76
C GLU A 54 -1.82 -9.36 -10.35
N VAL A 55 -2.36 -10.27 -9.54
CA VAL A 55 -2.80 -9.97 -8.18
C VAL A 55 -1.65 -10.20 -7.21
N VAL A 56 -1.07 -9.11 -6.73
CA VAL A 56 -0.03 -9.13 -5.70
C VAL A 56 -0.51 -8.29 -4.51
N THR A 57 -0.63 -8.91 -3.34
CA THR A 57 -0.90 -8.20 -2.09
C THR A 57 0.41 -7.61 -1.57
N LEU A 58 0.46 -6.30 -1.38
CA LEU A 58 1.64 -5.60 -0.90
C LEU A 58 1.67 -5.48 0.63
N SER A 59 2.87 -5.42 1.18
CA SER A 59 3.14 -5.42 2.62
C SER A 59 2.93 -4.03 3.25
N PRO A 60 1.94 -3.85 4.14
CA PRO A 60 1.88 -2.69 5.02
C PRO A 60 2.94 -2.76 6.12
N GLN A 61 3.41 -3.97 6.48
CA GLN A 61 4.45 -4.14 7.50
C GLN A 61 5.76 -3.51 7.08
N PHE A 62 6.15 -3.70 5.82
CA PHE A 62 7.36 -3.09 5.27
C PHE A 62 7.29 -1.56 5.36
N LEU A 63 6.13 -0.97 5.09
CA LEU A 63 5.94 0.48 5.26
C LEU A 63 6.07 0.89 6.73
N VAL A 64 5.40 0.18 7.66
CA VAL A 64 5.50 0.45 9.11
C VAL A 64 6.97 0.40 9.58
N SER A 65 7.75 -0.55 9.10
CA SER A 65 9.13 -0.79 9.54
C SER A 65 10.18 0.07 8.81
N CYS A 66 9.94 0.46 7.55
CA CYS A 66 10.97 1.07 6.68
C CYS A 66 10.68 2.52 6.27
N ASP A 67 9.45 3.02 6.38
CA ASP A 67 9.14 4.42 6.12
C ASP A 67 9.35 5.28 7.36
N TYR A 68 10.62 5.62 7.60
CA TYR A 68 11.05 6.48 8.71
C TYR A 68 10.56 7.94 8.61
N SER A 69 9.79 8.30 7.57
CA SER A 69 9.11 9.59 7.52
C SER A 69 7.77 9.60 8.26
N ASN A 70 7.28 8.41 8.65
CA ASN A 70 6.12 8.18 9.50
C ASN A 70 6.54 7.53 10.83
N ASP A 71 5.61 7.46 11.77
CA ASP A 71 5.88 7.02 13.14
C ASP A 71 5.40 5.58 13.40
N GLY A 72 5.43 4.71 12.37
CA GLY A 72 5.01 3.32 12.48
C GLY A 72 3.59 3.18 13.06
N CYS A 73 3.46 2.51 14.20
CA CYS A 73 2.21 2.37 14.96
C CYS A 73 1.76 3.62 15.71
N GLY A 74 2.62 4.64 15.85
CA GLY A 74 2.26 5.96 16.36
C GLY A 74 1.40 6.78 15.40
N GLY A 75 1.27 6.33 14.14
CA GLY A 75 0.49 7.00 13.10
C GLY A 75 1.34 7.42 11.91
N GLY A 76 0.68 8.02 10.93
CA GLY A 76 1.36 8.47 9.72
C GLY A 76 0.50 9.34 8.82
N ASN A 77 1.16 9.93 7.84
CA ASN A 77 0.60 10.87 6.88
C ASN A 77 0.57 10.26 5.47
N LEU A 78 -0.59 10.33 4.82
CA LEU A 78 -0.80 9.75 3.49
C LEU A 78 0.09 10.38 2.40
N ASP A 79 0.32 11.70 2.43
CA ASP A 79 1.22 12.34 1.45
C ASP A 79 2.66 11.83 1.59
N LEU A 80 3.11 11.50 2.81
CA LEU A 80 4.45 11.00 3.07
C LEU A 80 4.62 9.57 2.56
N VAL A 81 3.72 8.65 2.91
CA VAL A 81 3.80 7.26 2.46
C VAL A 81 3.68 7.11 0.95
N TRP A 82 2.85 7.90 0.27
CA TRP A 82 2.79 7.85 -1.19
C TRP A 82 4.07 8.38 -1.85
N ARG A 83 4.76 9.37 -1.26
CA ARG A 83 6.10 9.79 -1.73
C ARG A 83 7.15 8.72 -1.46
N TYR A 84 7.05 8.03 -0.32
CA TYR A 84 7.90 6.87 -0.01
C TYR A 84 7.70 5.76 -1.04
N LEU A 85 6.46 5.35 -1.30
CA LEU A 85 6.11 4.33 -2.31
C LEU A 85 6.60 4.69 -3.72
N LYS A 86 6.66 5.98 -4.07
CA LYS A 86 7.21 6.42 -5.35
C LYS A 86 8.75 6.31 -5.42
N SER A 87 9.43 6.59 -4.32
CA SER A 87 10.90 6.66 -4.28
C SER A 87 11.55 5.31 -3.95
N HIS A 88 11.00 4.62 -2.96
CA HIS A 88 11.53 3.37 -2.39
C HIS A 88 10.63 2.18 -2.71
N GLY A 89 9.32 2.34 -2.63
CA GLY A 89 8.35 1.26 -2.84
C GLY A 89 8.07 0.46 -1.58
N THR A 90 7.40 -0.68 -1.75
CA THR A 90 7.19 -1.71 -0.73
C THR A 90 7.41 -3.10 -1.36
N VAL A 91 7.28 -4.16 -0.57
CA VAL A 91 7.41 -5.56 -1.01
C VAL A 91 6.05 -6.26 -1.00
N ALA A 92 5.99 -7.49 -1.53
CA ALA A 92 4.83 -8.36 -1.37
C ALA A 92 4.60 -8.72 0.12
N ASP A 93 3.35 -8.96 0.51
CA ASP A 93 3.00 -9.30 1.90
C ASP A 93 3.69 -10.58 2.38
N ASP A 94 3.78 -11.60 1.52
CA ASP A 94 4.49 -12.85 1.82
C ASP A 94 6.01 -12.68 1.99
N CYS A 95 6.58 -11.55 1.55
CA CYS A 95 7.98 -11.21 1.82
C CYS A 95 8.18 -10.67 3.24
N MET A 96 7.20 -9.95 3.77
CA MET A 96 7.21 -9.39 5.13
C MET A 96 5.80 -9.30 5.68
N THR A 97 5.43 -10.30 6.48
CA THR A 97 4.08 -10.52 6.97
C THR A 97 3.72 -9.50 8.05
N TYR A 98 2.47 -9.06 8.10
CA TYR A 98 2.02 -8.11 9.12
C TYR A 98 1.94 -8.70 10.53
N VAL A 99 2.68 -8.09 11.46
CA VAL A 99 2.78 -8.51 12.87
C VAL A 99 2.58 -7.35 13.86
N SER A 100 2.67 -6.09 13.40
CA SER A 100 2.63 -4.95 14.33
C SER A 100 1.30 -4.75 15.04
N GLY A 101 0.20 -5.22 14.45
CA GLY A 101 -1.14 -5.15 15.04
C GLY A 101 -1.44 -6.23 16.07
N THR A 102 -0.59 -7.25 16.24
CA THR A 102 -0.89 -8.43 17.07
C THR A 102 -0.49 -8.27 18.54
N SER A 103 0.23 -7.20 18.89
CA SER A 103 0.65 -6.95 20.28
C SER A 103 -0.54 -6.49 21.13
N ALA A 104 -0.88 -7.26 22.16
CA ALA A 104 -1.93 -6.92 23.12
C ALA A 104 -1.63 -5.66 23.97
N THR A 105 -0.41 -5.12 23.88
CA THR A 105 0.04 -3.93 24.63
C THR A 105 0.24 -2.70 23.74
N CYS A 106 -0.23 -2.74 22.49
CA CYS A 106 -0.36 -1.53 21.69
C CYS A 106 -1.43 -0.59 22.31
N PRO A 107 -1.26 0.74 22.24
CA PRO A 107 -0.34 1.47 21.35
C PRO A 107 1.07 1.78 21.91
N ASP A 108 1.29 1.67 23.22
CA ASP A 108 2.55 2.16 23.82
C ASP A 108 3.76 1.24 23.58
N ASN A 109 3.53 -0.04 23.31
CA ASN A 109 4.58 -1.05 23.08
C ASN A 109 4.18 -2.01 21.95
N CYS A 110 3.97 -1.45 20.75
CA CYS A 110 3.76 -2.25 19.56
C CYS A 110 5.04 -2.99 19.17
N PHE A 111 4.88 -4.19 18.61
CA PHE A 111 6.00 -4.92 18.05
C PHE A 111 6.24 -4.41 16.62
N GLU A 112 7.32 -3.67 16.43
CA GLU A 112 7.70 -3.12 15.13
C GLU A 112 9.03 -3.75 14.74
N PRO A 113 9.02 -4.78 13.88
CA PRO A 113 10.26 -5.35 13.36
C PRO A 113 11.11 -4.28 12.69
N ASP A 114 12.44 -4.41 12.80
CA ASP A 114 13.35 -3.56 12.05
C ASP A 114 13.14 -3.73 10.53
N CYS A 115 13.45 -2.67 9.77
CA CYS A 115 13.42 -2.72 8.31
C CYS A 115 14.39 -3.80 7.78
N PRO A 116 13.90 -4.82 7.04
CA PRO A 116 14.74 -5.93 6.63
C PRO A 116 15.55 -5.61 5.37
N ASN A 117 16.60 -6.38 5.13
CA ASN A 117 17.38 -6.35 3.87
C ASN A 117 17.05 -7.53 2.93
N THR A 118 16.28 -8.51 3.40
CA THR A 118 15.82 -9.72 2.68
C THR A 118 14.42 -10.08 3.15
N CYS A 119 13.67 -10.83 2.36
CA CYS A 119 12.37 -11.36 2.79
C CYS A 119 12.52 -12.35 3.96
N GLU A 120 11.40 -12.71 4.59
CA GLU A 120 11.34 -13.69 5.68
C GLU A 120 11.89 -15.08 5.29
N ASP A 121 11.80 -15.44 4.01
CA ASP A 121 12.36 -16.68 3.45
C ASP A 121 13.85 -16.57 3.03
N GLY A 122 14.46 -15.39 3.20
CA GLY A 122 15.84 -15.08 2.83
C GLY A 122 16.03 -14.67 1.37
N SER A 123 14.97 -14.59 0.56
CA SER A 123 15.03 -14.10 -0.81
C SER A 123 15.31 -12.58 -0.86
N ALA A 124 15.73 -12.10 -2.03
CA ALA A 124 15.98 -10.68 -2.25
C ALA A 124 14.65 -9.90 -2.28
N LEU A 125 14.68 -8.66 -1.80
CA LEU A 125 13.51 -7.78 -1.82
C LEU A 125 13.15 -7.40 -3.27
N GLU A 126 11.96 -7.80 -3.71
CA GLU A 126 11.35 -7.28 -4.93
C GLU A 126 10.50 -6.04 -4.61
N MET A 127 10.84 -4.90 -5.20
CA MET A 127 10.24 -3.61 -4.85
C MET A 127 9.14 -3.19 -5.83
N TYR A 128 7.95 -2.96 -5.29
CA TYR A 128 6.78 -2.44 -5.98
C TYR A 128 6.64 -0.94 -5.73
N LYS A 129 6.68 -0.13 -6.79
CA LYS A 129 6.74 1.34 -6.71
C LYS A 129 5.56 2.02 -7.39
N ALA A 130 5.05 3.07 -6.75
CA ALA A 130 4.09 3.96 -7.39
C ALA A 130 4.77 4.80 -8.49
N ALA A 131 4.12 4.96 -9.65
CA ALA A 131 4.62 5.87 -10.68
C ALA A 131 4.39 7.34 -10.28
N ASN A 132 3.19 7.64 -9.79
CA ASN A 132 2.82 8.96 -9.30
C ASN A 132 2.11 8.92 -7.94
N VAL A 133 2.28 10.03 -7.20
CA VAL A 133 1.68 10.27 -5.88
C VAL A 133 0.33 10.96 -6.01
N ARG A 134 0.10 11.64 -7.15
CA ARG A 134 -1.05 12.52 -7.42
C ARG A 134 -1.48 12.37 -8.87
N ASP A 135 -2.76 12.62 -9.10
CA ASP A 135 -3.39 12.80 -10.42
C ASP A 135 -3.16 11.60 -11.36
N ILE A 136 -4.02 10.60 -11.21
CA ILE A 136 -3.99 9.39 -12.04
C ILE A 136 -4.93 9.64 -13.21
N SER A 137 -4.36 10.14 -14.29
CA SER A 137 -5.11 10.42 -15.51
C SER A 137 -5.11 9.23 -16.47
N ARG A 138 -4.10 8.35 -16.37
CA ARG A 138 -3.89 7.20 -17.25
C ARG A 138 -3.33 6.02 -16.47
N MET A 139 -3.53 4.81 -17.00
CA MET A 139 -3.03 3.57 -16.36
C MET A 139 -1.52 3.60 -16.11
N GLN A 140 -0.73 4.15 -17.03
CA GLN A 140 0.73 4.32 -16.88
C GLN A 140 1.15 5.24 -15.70
N ASP A 141 0.22 6.01 -15.13
CA ASP A 141 0.49 6.89 -14.00
C ASP A 141 0.35 6.15 -12.66
N MET A 142 -0.13 4.91 -12.66
CA MET A 142 -0.43 4.14 -11.44
C MET A 142 0.80 3.44 -10.87
N ILE A 143 1.47 2.58 -11.65
CA ILE A 143 2.65 1.80 -11.24
C ILE A 143 3.87 2.13 -12.09
N LYS A 144 5.05 2.21 -11.45
CA LYS A 144 6.32 2.31 -12.17
C LYS A 144 6.75 0.91 -12.62
N THR A 145 6.59 0.62 -13.91
CA THR A 145 7.22 -0.54 -14.55
C THR A 145 8.65 -0.14 -14.95
N GLU A 146 9.67 -0.78 -14.39
CA GLU A 146 11.05 -0.65 -14.90
C GLU A 146 11.29 -1.58 -16.09
#